data_AF-A0A946ANK1-F1
#
_entry.id   AF-A0A946ANK1-F1
#
_cell.length_a   1.000
_cell.length_b   1.000
_cell.length_c   1.000
_cell.angle_alpha   90.00
_cell.angle_beta   90.00
_cell.angle_gamma   90.00
#
_symmetry.space_group_name_H-M   'P 1'
#
loop_
_entity.id
_entity.type
_entity.pdbx_description
1 polymer ?
#
loop_
_entity_poly.entity_id
_entity_poly.type
_entity_poly.pdbx_seq_one_letter_code
_entity_poly.pdbx_strand_id
1 'polypeptide(L)'
;MHPSAHLDTFTRDNLPDKADWPELTFDLPATQYPPQLNCAVELVDRQVDAGHADRMAILGQDEAWTYTQLAANINRIANILVSDLGVVPGNR
;
A
#
# COMPACT_ATOMS: atom_id res chain seq x y z
N MET A 1 -2.13 5.76 18.85
CA MET A 1 -2.02 4.77 17.75
C MET A 1 -3.35 4.75 17.02
N HIS A 2 -3.36 4.97 15.71
CA HIS A 2 -4.58 4.94 14.91
C HIS A 2 -4.96 3.49 14.57
N PRO A 3 -6.25 3.15 14.45
CA PRO A 3 -6.66 1.83 13.98
C PRO A 3 -6.14 1.62 12.56
N SER A 4 -5.66 0.40 12.27
CA SER A 4 -5.29 0.00 10.90
C SER A 4 -6.53 0.04 9.99
N ALA A 5 -6.29 0.24 8.68
CA ALA A 5 -7.29 0.09 7.64
C ALA A 5 -7.69 -1.37 7.36
N HIS A 6 -7.03 -2.35 8.00
CA HIS A 6 -7.41 -3.76 7.89
C HIS A 6 -8.77 -4.03 8.52
N LEU A 7 -9.68 -4.57 7.71
CA LEU A 7 -10.99 -5.07 8.14
C LEU A 7 -10.84 -6.47 8.75
N ASP A 8 -9.96 -7.30 8.16
CA ASP A 8 -9.56 -8.58 8.73
C ASP A 8 -8.76 -8.36 10.02
N THR A 9 -9.22 -9.01 11.09
CA THR A 9 -8.72 -8.83 12.44
C THR A 9 -7.65 -9.87 12.81
N PHE A 10 -7.39 -10.87 11.97
CA PHE A 10 -6.54 -12.02 12.30
C PHE A 10 -5.19 -11.62 12.90
N THR A 11 -4.44 -10.69 12.29
CA THR A 11 -3.14 -10.25 12.87
C THR A 11 -3.32 -9.69 14.26
N ARG A 12 -4.29 -8.78 14.41
CA ARG A 12 -4.51 -8.00 15.63
C ARG A 12 -4.92 -8.92 16.78
N ASP A 13 -5.74 -9.91 16.47
CA ASP A 13 -6.28 -10.86 17.44
C ASP A 13 -5.25 -11.91 17.86
N ASN A 14 -4.16 -12.07 17.10
CA ASN A 14 -3.07 -13.00 17.38
C ASN A 14 -1.76 -12.29 17.79
N LEU A 15 -1.82 -11.01 18.14
CA LEU A 15 -0.66 -10.33 18.74
C LEU A 15 -0.38 -10.92 20.13
N PRO A 16 0.89 -11.00 20.55
CA PRO A 16 1.21 -11.39 21.91
C PRO A 16 0.61 -10.41 22.92
N ASP A 17 0.63 -10.77 24.21
CA ASP A 17 0.22 -9.85 25.25
C ASP A 17 1.08 -8.59 25.21
N LYS A 18 0.47 -7.43 25.48
CA LYS A 18 1.16 -6.12 25.38
C LYS A 18 2.42 -6.04 26.25
N ALA A 19 2.51 -6.82 27.33
CA ALA A 19 3.68 -6.90 28.17
C ALA A 19 4.90 -7.50 27.46
N ASP A 20 4.66 -8.33 26.43
CA ASP A 20 5.70 -8.98 25.62
C ASP A 20 6.05 -8.18 24.36
N TRP A 21 5.43 -7.02 24.16
CA TRP A 21 5.71 -6.20 22.99
C TRP A 21 7.07 -5.51 23.14
N PRO A 22 7.80 -5.31 22.03
CA PRO A 22 8.95 -4.44 22.06
C PRO A 22 8.52 -2.99 22.32
N GLU A 23 9.46 -2.18 22.81
CA GLU A 23 9.28 -0.73 22.82
C GLU A 23 9.26 -0.22 21.36
N LEU A 24 8.17 0.45 20.99
CA LEU A 24 7.99 1.02 19.66
C LEU A 24 8.44 2.48 19.64
N THR A 25 9.69 2.70 19.24
CA THR A 25 10.31 4.03 19.21
C THR A 25 10.20 4.67 17.82
N PHE A 26 9.55 5.83 17.73
CA PHE A 26 9.32 6.60 16.49
C PHE A 26 9.79 8.05 16.64
N ASP A 27 10.94 8.26 17.28
CA ASP A 27 11.52 9.58 17.55
C ASP A 27 12.38 10.11 16.38
N LEU A 28 12.74 9.24 15.43
CA LEU A 28 13.52 9.62 14.26
C LEU A 28 12.69 10.54 13.34
N PRO A 29 13.27 11.65 12.83
CA PRO A 29 12.60 12.55 11.89
C PRO A 29 12.06 11.83 10.63
N ALA A 30 12.76 10.79 10.16
CA ALA A 30 12.34 10.00 9.00
C ALA A 30 11.11 9.11 9.25
N THR A 31 10.70 8.90 10.51
CA THR A 31 9.55 8.04 10.89
C THR A 31 8.26 8.82 11.16
N GLN A 32 8.27 10.13 10.93
CA GLN A 32 7.10 11.01 11.14
C GLN A 32 6.12 10.93 9.96
N TYR A 33 5.49 9.78 9.78
CA TYR A 33 4.48 9.56 8.74
C TYR A 33 3.10 10.08 9.14
N PRO A 34 2.23 10.43 8.17
CA PRO A 34 0.85 10.72 8.47
C PRO A 34 0.13 9.50 9.09
N PRO A 35 -0.96 9.73 9.84
CA PRO A 35 -1.78 8.67 10.45
C PRO A 35 -2.25 7.57 9.47
N GLN A 36 -2.44 7.93 8.20
CA GLN A 36 -2.79 7.01 7.12
C GLN A 36 -1.93 7.33 5.91
N LEU A 37 -1.42 6.28 5.29
CA LEU A 37 -0.61 6.35 4.09
C LEU A 37 -0.91 5.14 3.22
N ASN A 38 -1.14 5.38 1.92
CA ASN A 38 -1.31 4.33 0.94
C ASN A 38 -0.16 4.39 -0.05
N CYS A 39 0.70 3.37 -0.06
CA CYS A 39 1.88 3.35 -0.91
C CYS A 39 1.55 3.42 -2.41
N ALA A 40 0.46 2.81 -2.87
CA ALA A 40 0.06 2.86 -4.28
C ALA A 40 -0.27 4.31 -4.69
N VAL A 41 -0.97 5.06 -3.83
CA VAL A 41 -1.30 6.47 -4.08
C VAL A 41 -0.04 7.33 -4.10
N GLU A 42 0.81 7.22 -3.08
CA GLU A 42 2.01 8.06 -2.95
C GLU A 42 3.05 7.79 -4.04
N LEU A 43 3.21 6.52 -4.42
CA LEU A 43 4.27 6.11 -5.37
C LEU A 43 3.80 6.11 -6.81
N VAL A 44 2.50 5.95 -7.10
CA VAL A 44 1.99 5.83 -8.47
C VAL A 44 1.06 6.98 -8.82
N ASP A 45 -0.10 7.09 -8.16
CA ASP A 45 -1.13 8.05 -8.55
C ASP A 45 -0.60 9.49 -8.48
N ARG A 46 0.15 9.83 -7.42
CA ARG A 46 0.78 11.15 -7.29
C ARG A 46 1.77 11.47 -8.40
N GLN A 47 2.44 10.48 -8.98
CA GLN A 47 3.37 10.72 -10.09
C GLN A 47 2.59 11.06 -11.36
N VAL A 48 1.46 10.39 -11.59
CA VAL A 48 0.55 10.71 -12.70
C VAL A 48 0.02 12.14 -12.53
N ASP A 49 -0.49 12.47 -11.35
CA ASP A 49 -1.02 13.81 -11.02
C ASP A 49 0.03 14.92 -11.13
N ALA A 50 1.30 14.61 -10.83
CA ALA A 50 2.43 15.52 -10.99
C ALA A 50 2.89 15.71 -12.45
N GLY A 51 2.19 15.14 -13.42
CA GLY A 51 2.53 15.25 -14.84
C GLY A 51 3.66 14.31 -15.27
N HIS A 52 3.87 13.20 -14.55
CA HIS A 52 4.85 12.17 -14.90
C HIS A 52 4.19 10.92 -15.51
N ALA A 53 2.92 11.04 -15.91
CA ALA A 53 2.11 10.00 -16.54
C ALA A 53 2.86 9.16 -17.61
N ASP A 54 3.58 9.82 -18.53
CA ASP A 54 4.30 9.17 -19.64
C ASP A 54 5.75 8.80 -19.29
N ARG A 55 6.23 9.08 -18.08
CA ARG A 55 7.56 8.63 -17.63
C ARG A 55 7.54 7.14 -17.34
N MET A 56 8.65 6.48 -17.64
CA MET A 56 8.86 5.07 -17.29
C MET A 56 8.85 4.90 -15.76
N ALA A 57 7.97 4.03 -15.27
CA ALA A 57 7.85 3.65 -13.86
C ALA A 57 8.52 2.30 -13.59
N ILE A 58 8.34 1.34 -14.51
CA ILE A 58 8.95 0.01 -14.44
C ILE A 58 9.69 -0.28 -15.74
N LEU A 59 10.92 -0.76 -15.62
CA LEU A 59 11.72 -1.30 -16.71
C LEU A 59 12.03 -2.76 -16.38
N GLY A 60 11.27 -3.66 -16.98
CA GLY A 60 11.50 -5.10 -16.93
C GLY A 60 12.38 -5.58 -18.07
N GLN A 61 12.64 -6.88 -18.12
CA GLN A 61 13.44 -7.50 -19.17
C GLN A 61 12.73 -7.46 -20.54
N ASP A 62 11.43 -7.79 -20.57
CA ASP A 62 10.63 -7.90 -21.80
C ASP A 62 9.57 -6.80 -21.93
N GLU A 63 9.31 -6.07 -20.85
CA GLU A 63 8.29 -5.02 -20.82
C GLU A 63 8.75 -3.78 -20.06
N ALA A 64 8.22 -2.64 -20.47
CA ALA A 64 8.39 -1.37 -19.78
C ALA A 64 7.04 -0.70 -19.66
N TRP A 65 6.74 -0.14 -18.49
CA TRP A 65 5.48 0.54 -18.23
C TRP A 65 5.72 1.99 -17.83
N THR A 66 4.94 2.90 -18.42
CA THR A 66 4.77 4.25 -17.91
C THR A 66 4.02 4.24 -16.58
N TYR A 67 4.02 5.35 -15.83
CA TYR A 67 3.17 5.49 -14.65
C TYR A 67 1.68 5.28 -14.96
N THR A 68 1.19 5.77 -16.10
CA THR A 68 -0.20 5.54 -16.53
C THR A 68 -0.49 4.04 -16.76
N GLN A 69 0.43 3.32 -17.41
CA GLN A 69 0.27 1.89 -17.68
C GLN A 69 0.34 1.07 -16.38
N LEU A 70 1.24 1.45 -15.47
CA LEU A 70 1.34 0.83 -14.15
C LEU A 70 0.05 1.03 -13.35
N ALA A 71 -0.46 2.26 -13.27
CA ALA A 71 -1.71 2.57 -12.57
C ALA A 71 -2.90 1.77 -13.15
N ALA A 72 -3.01 1.69 -14.47
CA ALA A 72 -4.05 0.91 -15.13
C ALA A 72 -3.96 -0.60 -14.80
N ASN A 73 -2.75 -1.17 -14.81
CA ASN A 73 -2.55 -2.58 -14.47
C ASN A 73 -2.85 -2.88 -13.00
N ILE A 74 -2.40 -2.02 -12.07
CA ILE A 74 -2.71 -2.14 -10.64
C ILE A 74 -4.23 -2.14 -10.43
N ASN A 75 -4.93 -1.15 -10.99
CA ASN A 75 -6.38 -1.03 -10.84
C ASN A 75 -7.13 -2.22 -11.46
N ARG A 76 -6.66 -2.74 -12.59
CA ARG A 76 -7.26 -3.94 -13.21
C ARG A 76 -7.17 -5.16 -12.29
N ILE A 77 -6.01 -5.40 -11.68
CA ILE A 77 -5.81 -6.53 -10.76
C ILE A 77 -6.61 -6.31 -9.47
N ALA A 78 -6.54 -5.10 -8.89
CA ALA A 78 -7.25 -4.76 -7.66
C ALA A 78 -8.77 -4.92 -7.80
N ASN A 79 -9.35 -4.54 -8.94
CA ASN A 79 -10.78 -4.72 -9.19
C ASN A 79 -11.20 -6.19 -9.17
N ILE A 80 -10.40 -7.10 -9.75
CA ILE A 80 -10.70 -8.55 -9.70
C ILE A 80 -10.60 -9.06 -8.27
N LEU A 81 -9.53 -8.69 -7.54
CA LEU A 81 -9.33 -9.12 -6.16
C LEU A 81 -10.52 -8.73 -5.28
N VAL A 82 -10.97 -7.47 -5.37
CA VAL A 82 -12.04 -6.96 -4.52
C VAL A 82 -13.42 -7.41 -5.00
N SER A 83 -13.70 -7.32 -6.30
CA SER A 83 -15.06 -7.51 -6.84
C SER A 83 -15.41 -8.98 -7.07
N ASP A 84 -14.46 -9.76 -7.60
CA ASP A 84 -14.73 -11.13 -8.03
C ASP A 84 -14.27 -12.15 -6.99
N LEU A 85 -13.14 -11.89 -6.33
CA LEU A 85 -12.55 -12.78 -5.33
C LEU A 85 -12.88 -12.39 -3.89
N GLY A 86 -13.55 -11.24 -3.68
CA GLY A 86 -14.03 -10.80 -2.37
C GLY A 86 -12.92 -10.48 -1.36
N VAL A 87 -11.71 -10.17 -1.83
CA VAL A 87 -10.57 -9.83 -0.98
C VAL A 87 -10.85 -8.51 -0.26
N VAL A 88 -10.68 -8.50 1.06
CA VAL A 88 -10.80 -7.31 1.89
C VAL A 88 -9.44 -6.89 2.49
N PRO A 89 -9.27 -5.62 2.88
CA PRO A 89 -8.05 -5.17 3.53
C PRO A 89 -7.68 -6.05 4.74
N GLY A 90 -6.47 -6.62 4.70
CA GLY A 90 -5.91 -7.47 5.75
C GLY A 90 -5.89 -8.98 5.43
N ASN A 91 -6.60 -9.43 4.38
CA ASN A 91 -6.44 -10.79 3.85
C ASN A 91 -5.03 -11.00 3.26
N ARG A 92 -4.62 -12.28 3.14
CA ARG A 92 -3.27 -12.69 2.73
C ARG A 92 -3.31 -13.88 1.79
#